data_AF-A0A0B2UQ85-F1
#
_entry.id   AF-A0A0B2UQ85-F1
#
_cell.length_a   1.000
_cell.length_b   1.000
_cell.length_c   1.000
_cell.angle_alpha   90.00
_cell.angle_beta   90.00
_cell.angle_gamma   90.00
#
_symmetry.space_group_name_H-M   'P 1'
#
loop_
_entity.id
_entity.type
_entity.pdbx_description
1 polymer ?
#
loop_
_entity_poly.entity_id
_entity_poly.type
_entity_poly.pdbx_seq_one_letter_code
_entity_poly.pdbx_strand_id
1 'polypeptide(L)'
;MFDLLRNADVRTTLILDAAVGYLMESVDMVVIGAEGVMETGGVINKIGTLGMAICAKAMNKPVYVMAESIKFVKEYPLNQSDIPLEFKVFFPVAEVFHSGLDCAGDFYELSDMRTGGAHSPA
;
A
#
# COMPACT_ATOMS: atom_id res chain seq x y z
N MET A 1 9.02 -13.00 -4.97
CA MET A 1 7.72 -13.04 -5.67
C MET A 1 7.88 -13.10 -7.18
N PHE A 2 8.63 -12.17 -7.79
CA PHE A 2 8.89 -12.15 -9.24
C PHE A 2 9.35 -13.51 -9.79
N ASP A 3 10.34 -14.15 -9.16
CA ASP A 3 10.84 -15.45 -9.62
C ASP A 3 9.81 -16.58 -9.54
N LEU A 4 8.88 -16.54 -8.57
CA LEU A 4 7.83 -17.54 -8.42
C LEU A 4 6.82 -17.45 -9.57
N LEU A 5 6.40 -16.23 -9.93
CA LEU A 5 5.49 -16.01 -11.05
C LEU A 5 6.15 -16.38 -12.38
N ARG A 6 7.44 -16.07 -12.53
CA ARG A 6 8.22 -16.45 -13.71
C ARG A 6 8.33 -17.97 -13.85
N ASN A 7 8.56 -18.70 -12.76
CA ASN A 7 8.60 -20.16 -12.77
C ASN A 7 7.22 -20.79 -13.03
N ALA A 8 6.14 -20.08 -12.74
CA ALA A 8 4.77 -20.47 -13.05
C ALA A 8 4.33 -20.08 -14.48
N ASP A 9 5.26 -19.65 -15.34
CA ASP A 9 5.03 -19.22 -16.72
C ASP A 9 4.03 -18.05 -16.87
N VAL A 10 3.94 -17.22 -15.82
CA VAL A 10 3.14 -15.98 -15.86
C VAL A 10 3.99 -14.84 -16.40
N ARG A 11 3.49 -14.16 -17.44
CA ARG A 11 4.14 -12.97 -17.99
C ARG A 11 4.21 -11.87 -16.93
N THR A 12 5.43 -11.55 -16.51
CA THR A 12 5.70 -10.57 -15.46
C THR A 12 6.81 -9.63 -15.90
N THR A 13 6.69 -8.37 -15.51
CA THR A 13 7.69 -7.32 -15.74
C THR A 13 8.06 -6.71 -14.41
N LEU A 14 9.36 -6.71 -14.09
CA LEU A 14 9.87 -6.01 -12.92
C LEU A 14 10.02 -4.53 -13.24
N ILE A 15 9.47 -3.68 -12.38
CA ILE A 15 9.45 -2.22 -12.54
C ILE A 15 9.99 -1.56 -11.27
N LEU A 16 10.49 -0.34 -11.41
CA LEU A 16 10.89 0.50 -10.27
C LEU A 16 9.66 1.17 -9.66
N ASP A 17 9.65 1.38 -8.35
CA ASP A 17 8.55 2.06 -7.64
C ASP A 17 8.34 3.49 -8.18
N ALA A 18 9.42 4.18 -8.56
CA ALA A 18 9.37 5.50 -9.18
C ALA A 18 8.72 5.50 -10.58
N ALA A 19 8.70 4.36 -11.28
CA ALA A 19 8.13 4.22 -12.62
C ALA A 19 6.64 3.87 -12.61
N VAL A 20 6.04 3.67 -11.43
CA VAL A 20 4.62 3.29 -11.28
C VAL A 20 3.70 4.30 -11.96
N GLY A 21 3.93 5.60 -11.75
CA GLY A 21 3.12 6.65 -12.37
C GLY A 21 3.16 6.64 -13.90
N TYR A 22 4.30 6.29 -14.49
CA TYR A 22 4.46 6.20 -15.95
C TYR A 22 3.69 5.01 -16.54
N LEU A 23 3.71 3.87 -15.86
CA LEU A 23 3.09 2.64 -16.35
C LEU A 23 1.59 2.54 -16.06
N MET A 24 1.10 3.30 -15.07
CA MET A 24 -0.29 3.23 -14.61
C MET A 24 -1.31 3.52 -15.74
N GLU A 25 -0.94 4.27 -16.78
CA GLU A 25 -1.80 4.47 -17.96
C GLU A 25 -2.15 3.14 -18.65
N SER A 26 -1.15 2.27 -18.79
CA SER A 26 -1.25 0.97 -19.47
C SER A 26 -1.86 -0.16 -18.61
N VAL A 27 -2.12 0.10 -17.32
CA VAL A 27 -2.63 -0.88 -16.37
C VAL A 27 -4.15 -0.79 -16.28
N ASP A 28 -4.85 -1.93 -16.23
CA ASP A 28 -6.31 -1.97 -16.08
C ASP A 28 -6.76 -1.93 -14.61
N MET A 29 -6.00 -2.58 -13.73
CA MET A 29 -6.32 -2.71 -12.30
C MET A 29 -5.04 -2.89 -11.48
N VAL A 30 -5.09 -2.44 -10.22
CA VAL A 30 -4.00 -2.63 -9.25
C VAL A 30 -4.47 -3.64 -8.20
N VAL A 31 -3.64 -4.65 -7.93
CA VAL A 31 -3.91 -5.63 -6.87
C VAL A 31 -2.79 -5.58 -5.86
N ILE A 32 -3.14 -5.44 -4.58
CA ILE A 32 -2.18 -5.47 -3.48
C ILE A 32 -2.59 -6.48 -2.42
N GLY A 33 -1.61 -6.92 -1.64
CA GLY A 33 -1.87 -7.60 -0.38
C GLY A 33 -2.18 -6.61 0.75
N ALA A 34 -2.57 -7.15 1.90
CA ALA A 34 -2.62 -6.41 3.15
C ALA A 34 -1.89 -7.18 4.25
N GLU A 35 -1.26 -6.44 5.17
CA GLU A 35 -0.83 -6.96 6.46
C GLU A 35 -1.97 -6.86 7.48
N GLY A 36 -2.73 -5.75 7.44
CA GLY A 36 -3.91 -5.53 8.26
C GLY A 36 -4.97 -4.72 7.52
N VAL A 37 -6.23 -4.98 7.81
CA VAL A 37 -7.36 -4.17 7.34
C VAL A 37 -8.06 -3.60 8.56
N MET A 38 -8.13 -2.29 8.63
CA MET A 38 -8.78 -1.57 9.71
C MET A 38 -10.29 -1.60 9.54
N GLU A 39 -11.03 -1.48 10.64
CA GLU A 39 -12.49 -1.36 10.59
C GLU A 39 -12.93 -0.03 9.95
N THR A 40 -12.05 0.98 9.98
CA THR A 40 -12.16 2.20 9.17
C THR A 40 -11.93 1.96 7.67
N GLY A 41 -11.70 0.73 7.22
CA GLY A 41 -11.43 0.40 5.81
C GLY A 41 -10.06 0.86 5.31
N GLY A 42 -9.24 1.45 6.18
CA GLY A 42 -7.83 1.70 5.91
C GLY A 42 -7.07 0.38 5.81
N VAL A 43 -6.13 0.31 4.87
CA VAL A 43 -5.32 -0.89 4.65
C VAL A 43 -3.91 -0.60 5.12
N ILE A 44 -3.39 -1.46 5.99
CA ILE A 44 -1.99 -1.50 6.39
C ILE A 44 -1.24 -2.39 5.42
N ASN A 45 -0.28 -1.81 4.70
CA ASN A 45 0.65 -2.55 3.86
C ASN A 45 2.02 -1.86 3.87
N LYS A 46 3.05 -2.54 3.33
CA LYS A 46 4.43 -2.03 3.28
C LYS A 46 4.53 -0.66 2.58
N ILE A 47 5.53 0.12 2.96
CA ILE A 47 5.85 1.45 2.42
C ILE A 47 5.94 1.45 0.89
N GLY A 48 5.45 2.51 0.27
CA GLY A 48 5.41 2.70 -1.19
C GLY A 48 4.06 2.36 -1.80
N THR A 49 3.23 1.59 -1.09
CA THR A 49 1.88 1.22 -1.53
C THR A 49 0.92 2.41 -1.54
N LEU A 50 1.09 3.39 -0.65
CA LEU A 50 0.31 4.63 -0.67
C LEU A 50 0.58 5.44 -1.94
N GLY A 51 1.86 5.57 -2.34
CA GLY A 51 2.24 6.26 -3.57
C GLY A 51 1.59 5.62 -4.80
N MET A 52 1.63 4.29 -4.89
CA MET A 52 0.94 3.55 -5.96
C MET A 52 -0.58 3.75 -5.93
N ALA A 53 -1.21 3.72 -4.75
CA ALA A 53 -2.65 3.92 -4.59
C ALA A 53 -3.08 5.34 -4.99
N ILE A 54 -2.29 6.37 -4.66
CA ILE A 54 -2.54 7.75 -5.08
C ILE A 54 -2.44 7.87 -6.61
N CYS A 55 -1.41 7.29 -7.23
CA CYS A 55 -1.27 7.28 -8.69
C CYS A 55 -2.45 6.57 -9.36
N ALA A 56 -2.85 5.41 -8.84
CA ALA A 56 -3.99 4.65 -9.37
C ALA A 56 -5.29 5.45 -9.26
N LYS A 57 -5.54 6.08 -8.10
CA LYS A 57 -6.69 6.94 -7.88
C LYS A 57 -6.70 8.15 -8.82
N ALA A 58 -5.56 8.82 -9.00
CA ALA A 58 -5.46 9.96 -9.90
C ALA A 58 -5.78 9.60 -11.36
N MET A 59 -5.50 8.36 -11.77
CA MET A 59 -5.77 7.83 -13.10
C MET A 59 -7.06 6.99 -13.20
N ASN A 60 -7.91 7.05 -12.16
CA ASN A 60 -9.17 6.31 -12.04
C ASN A 60 -9.05 4.79 -12.29
N LYS A 61 -7.94 4.19 -11.85
CA LYS A 61 -7.72 2.74 -11.91
C LYS A 61 -8.25 2.07 -10.65
N PRO A 62 -9.04 0.98 -10.76
CA PRO A 62 -9.55 0.27 -9.60
C PRO A 62 -8.41 -0.42 -8.85
N VAL A 63 -8.41 -0.26 -7.52
CA VAL A 63 -7.44 -0.90 -6.62
C VAL A 63 -8.15 -1.96 -5.79
N TYR A 64 -7.65 -3.18 -5.84
CA TYR A 64 -8.16 -4.33 -5.11
C TYR A 64 -7.16 -4.77 -4.04
N VAL A 65 -7.69 -5.11 -2.87
CA VAL A 65 -6.89 -5.56 -1.73
C VAL A 65 -7.26 -6.99 -1.41
N MET A 66 -6.28 -7.87 -1.46
CA MET A 66 -6.43 -9.28 -1.09
C MET A 66 -5.89 -9.48 0.33
N ALA A 67 -6.80 -9.78 1.24
CA ALA A 67 -6.50 -10.00 2.65
C ALA A 67 -7.26 -11.21 3.17
N GLU A 68 -6.66 -11.95 4.09
CA GLU A 68 -7.34 -13.01 4.83
C GLU A 68 -8.25 -12.39 5.91
N SER A 69 -9.34 -13.06 6.26
CA SER A 69 -10.30 -12.58 7.26
C SER A 69 -9.68 -12.35 8.65
N ILE A 70 -8.61 -13.07 8.98
CA ILE A 70 -7.90 -12.94 10.27
C ILE A 70 -7.13 -11.62 10.39
N LYS A 71 -6.89 -10.92 9.26
CA LYS A 71 -6.16 -9.64 9.22
C LYS A 71 -7.08 -8.44 9.44
N PHE A 72 -8.37 -8.66 9.67
CA PHE A 72 -9.31 -7.59 10.00
C PHE A 72 -9.18 -7.24 11.47
N VAL A 73 -8.72 -6.02 11.74
CA VAL A 73 -8.41 -5.52 13.08
C VAL A 73 -9.42 -4.46 13.49
N LYS A 74 -9.89 -4.53 14.73
CA LYS A 74 -10.82 -3.55 15.34
C LYS A 74 -10.10 -2.30 15.84
N GLU A 75 -9.25 -1.74 15.00
CA GLU A 75 -8.51 -0.52 15.29
C GLU A 75 -9.02 0.60 14.39
N TYR A 76 -9.03 1.82 14.93
CA TYR A 76 -9.59 3.01 14.28
C TYR A 76 -8.57 4.16 14.24
N PRO A 77 -7.40 3.97 13.60
CA PRO A 77 -6.43 5.03 13.46
C PRO A 77 -7.03 6.17 12.59
N LEU A 78 -6.89 7.40 13.07
CA LEU A 78 -7.32 8.58 12.32
C LEU A 78 -6.20 9.09 11.41
N ASN A 79 -4.96 8.99 11.90
CA ASN A 79 -3.77 9.37 11.17
C ASN A 79 -2.73 8.23 11.17
N GLN A 80 -1.74 8.39 10.30
CA GLN A 80 -0.56 7.55 10.21
C GLN A 80 0.21 7.44 11.55
N SER A 81 0.21 8.53 12.33
CA SER A 81 0.80 8.57 13.67
C SER A 81 0.11 7.65 14.67
N ASP A 82 -1.18 7.37 14.48
CA ASP A 82 -2.02 6.63 15.42
C ASP A 82 -1.96 5.11 15.18
N ILE A 83 -1.18 4.66 14.20
CA ILE A 83 -1.01 3.23 13.91
C ILE A 83 -0.27 2.57 15.08
N PRO A 84 -0.77 1.43 15.61
CA PRO A 84 -0.11 0.71 16.70
C PRO A 84 1.34 0.36 16.37
N LEU A 85 2.22 0.50 17.36
CA LEU A 85 3.66 0.22 17.21
C LEU A 85 3.96 -1.23 16.79
N GLU A 86 3.04 -2.16 17.05
CA GLU A 86 3.16 -3.55 16.61
C GLU A 86 3.25 -3.69 15.09
N PHE A 87 2.61 -2.77 14.36
CA PHE A 87 2.73 -2.68 12.93
C PHE A 87 3.93 -1.82 12.51
N LYS A 88 4.57 -1.01 13.37
CA LYS A 88 5.69 -0.16 12.95
C LYS A 88 7.02 -0.90 13.13
N VAL A 89 7.66 -1.32 12.04
CA VAL A 89 9.04 -1.85 12.14
C VAL A 89 9.99 -0.70 12.44
N PHE A 90 10.81 -0.77 13.49
CA PHE A 90 11.84 0.25 13.71
C PHE A 90 13.12 -0.16 12.96
N PHE A 91 13.54 0.65 11.99
CA PHE A 91 14.90 0.58 11.44
C PHE A 91 15.62 1.88 11.80
N PRO A 92 16.85 1.84 12.33
CA PRO A 92 17.62 3.03 12.55
C PRO A 92 18.08 3.59 11.20
N VAL A 93 17.34 4.54 10.64
CA VAL A 93 17.78 5.34 9.47
C VAL A 93 18.75 6.46 9.89
N ALA A 94 19.40 6.31 11.05
CA ALA A 94 20.15 7.35 11.73
C ALA A 94 21.48 7.73 11.07
N GLU A 95 21.98 6.97 10.08
CA GLU A 95 23.28 7.28 9.45
C GLU A 95 23.22 8.25 8.25
N VAL A 96 22.04 8.68 7.78
CA VAL A 96 21.95 9.51 6.55
C VAL A 96 21.37 10.92 6.77
N PHE A 97 20.70 11.23 7.89
CA PHE A 97 20.13 12.57 8.12
C PHE A 97 20.64 13.24 9.40
N HIS A 98 21.55 14.21 9.22
CA HIS A 98 21.97 15.16 10.25
C HIS A 98 20.90 16.25 10.46
N SER A 99 19.83 15.93 11.19
CA SER A 99 19.04 16.88 11.99
C SER A 99 17.72 16.25 12.39
N GLY A 100 17.63 15.79 13.65
CA GLY A 100 16.49 15.96 14.57
C GLY A 100 15.03 15.85 14.08
N LEU A 101 14.73 15.26 12.94
CA LEU A 101 13.41 14.75 12.64
C LEU A 101 13.35 13.32 13.18
N ASP A 102 12.43 13.07 14.10
CA ASP A 102 11.90 11.73 14.34
C ASP A 102 11.17 11.26 13.06
N CYS A 103 11.93 11.01 12.00
CA CYS A 103 11.51 10.20 10.88
C CYS A 103 11.54 8.75 11.36
N ALA A 104 10.73 8.43 12.38
CA ALA A 104 10.33 7.06 12.62
C ALA A 104 9.64 6.64 11.33
N GLY A 105 10.38 5.94 10.47
CA GLY A 105 9.87 5.46 9.20
C GLY A 105 8.69 4.57 9.56
N ASP A 106 7.48 5.07 9.35
CA ASP A 106 6.31 4.23 9.47
C ASP A 106 6.35 3.30 8.25
N PHE A 107 6.92 2.10 8.43
CA PHE A 107 7.13 1.15 7.31
C PHE A 107 5.83 0.63 6.71
N TYR A 108 4.70 0.97 7.32
CA TYR A 108 3.40 0.65 6.84
C TYR A 108 2.60 1.90 6.67
N GLU A 109 1.94 2.03 5.54
CA GLU A 109 1.11 3.20 5.25
C GLU A 109 -0.36 2.80 5.38
N LEU A 110 -1.15 3.67 6.01
CA LEU A 110 -2.60 3.56 5.99
C LEU A 110 -3.08 4.13 4.65
N SER A 111 -3.37 3.26 3.68
CA SER A 111 -4.03 3.70 2.46
C SER A 111 -5.54 3.69 2.67
N ASP A 112 -6.16 4.86 2.72
CA ASP A 112 -7.62 4.98 2.63
C ASP A 112 -8.05 4.81 1.16
N MET A 113 -8.52 3.61 0.83
CA MET A 113 -8.98 3.28 -0.52
C MET A 113 -10.44 3.68 -0.77
N ARG A 114 -11.14 4.31 0.19
CA ARG A 114 -12.58 4.63 0.11
C ARG A 114 -12.96 5.78 -0.84
N THR A 115 -12.17 6.04 -1.89
CA THR A 115 -12.37 7.22 -2.75
C THR A 115 -12.58 6.90 -4.23
N GLY A 116 -13.02 5.68 -4.54
CA GLY A 116 -13.74 5.39 -5.77
C GLY A 116 -15.22 5.76 -5.61
N GLY A 117 -15.70 6.71 -6.40
CA GLY A 117 -17.13 6.94 -6.56
C GLY A 117 -17.85 5.63 -6.89
N ALA A 118 -19.09 5.52 -6.43
CA ALA A 118 -19.97 4.40 -6.64
C ALA A 118 -19.87 3.84 -8.07
N HIS A 119 -19.20 2.70 -8.24
CA HIS A 119 -19.61 1.79 -9.30
C HIS A 119 -20.90 1.15 -8.80
N SER A 120 -22.04 1.76 -9.17
CA SER A 120 -23.30 1.06 -9.16
C SER A 120 -23.13 -0.19 -10.04
N PRO A 121 -23.40 -1.42 -9.54
CA PRO A 121 -23.63 -2.52 -10.45
C PRO A 121 -24.88 -2.15 -11.26
N ALA A 122 -24.73 -2.09 -12.58
CA ALA A 122 -25.87 -2.05 -13.50
C ALA A 122 -26.65 -3.37 -13.42
#